data_AF-A0A2N2N2M0-F1
#
_entry.id   AF-A0A2N2N2M0-F1
#
_cell.length_a   1.000
_cell.length_b   1.000
_cell.length_c   1.000
_cell.angle_alpha   90.00
_cell.angle_beta   90.00
_cell.angle_gamma   90.00
#
_symmetry.space_group_name_H-M   'P 1'
#
loop_
_entity.id
_entity.type
_entity.pdbx_description
1 polymer ?
#
loop_
_entity_poly.entity_id
_entity_poly.type
_entity_poly.pdbx_seq_one_letter_code
_entity_poly.pdbx_strand_id
1 'polypeptide(L)' 'MDSPIRFNVLISASIEEVWTAWTTEEGAKTFFAPDCRIDFQLGGVYEMLYDLTAPIGQRGGEGCLIWP' A
#
# COMPACT_ATOMS: atom_id res chain seq x y z
N MET A 1 -2.14 23.27 -11.57
CA MET A 1 -1.50 22.07 -11.01
C MET A 1 -1.14 22.45 -9.59
N ASP A 2 -1.87 21.93 -8.60
CA ASP A 2 -1.66 22.30 -7.21
C ASP A 2 -0.27 21.85 -6.74
N SER A 3 0.31 22.59 -5.81
CA SER A 3 1.63 22.27 -5.24
C SER A 3 1.56 20.93 -4.48
N PRO A 4 2.61 20.09 -4.56
CA PRO A 4 2.60 18.79 -3.89
C PRO A 4 2.53 18.97 -2.36
N ILE A 5 1.66 18.20 -1.72
CA ILE A 5 1.61 18.09 -0.26
C ILE A 5 2.89 17.36 0.20
N ARG A 6 3.63 17.95 1.13
CA ARG A 6 4.83 17.36 1.73
C ARG A 6 4.59 17.08 3.21
N PHE A 7 4.88 15.86 3.64
CA PHE A 7 4.77 15.42 5.03
C PHE A 7 5.99 14.60 5.43
N ASN A 8 6.45 14.76 6.68
CA ASN A 8 7.54 13.98 7.26
C ASN A 8 7.19 13.67 8.73
N VAL A 9 7.57 12.48 9.19
CA VAL A 9 7.39 12.05 10.58
C VAL A 9 8.58 11.20 11.01
N LEU A 10 8.99 11.33 12.27
CA LEU A 10 9.99 10.46 12.89
C LEU A 10 9.27 9.29 13.58
N ILE A 11 9.67 8.07 13.24
CA ILE A 11 9.09 6.84 13.80
C ILE A 11 10.22 6.07 14.50
N SER A 12 9.94 5.55 15.70
CA SER A 12 10.90 4.75 16.47
C SER A 12 10.89 3.28 16.00
N ALA A 13 11.33 3.04 14.77
CA ALA A 13 11.44 1.72 14.15
C ALA A 13 12.70 1.67 13.27
N SER A 14 13.20 0.47 12.99
CA SER A 14 14.30 0.29 12.03
C SER A 14 13.81 0.51 10.59
N ILE A 15 14.75 0.69 9.65
CA ILE A 15 14.42 0.83 8.23
C ILE A 15 13.78 -0.46 7.71
N GLU A 16 14.25 -1.62 8.17
CA GLU A 16 13.74 -2.93 7.79
C GLU A 16 12.30 -3.15 8.27
N GLU A 17 11.97 -2.72 9.49
CA GLU A 17 10.61 -2.78 10.03
C GLU A 17 9.67 -1.88 9.21
N VAL A 18 10.08 -0.64 8.92
CA VAL A 18 9.30 0.28 8.08
C VAL A 18 9.11 -0.29 6.68
N TRP A 19 10.17 -0.84 6.08
CA TRP A 19 10.10 -1.47 4.76
C TRP A 19 9.10 -2.63 4.76
N THR A 20 9.23 -3.54 5.72
CA THR A 20 8.32 -4.69 5.88
C THR A 20 6.86 -4.26 6.03
N ALA A 21 6.61 -3.17 6.77
CA ALA A 21 5.27 -2.59 6.91
C ALA A 21 4.67 -2.17 5.56
N TRP A 22 5.47 -1.63 4.64
CA TRP A 22 4.99 -1.17 3.33
C TRP A 22 4.96 -2.24 2.24
N THR A 23 5.81 -3.28 2.34
CA THR A 23 6.05 -4.23 1.25
C THR A 23 5.48 -5.62 1.50
N THR A 24 4.74 -5.82 2.59
CA THR A 24 4.07 -7.09 2.91
C THR A 24 2.60 -6.85 3.20
N GLU A 25 1.75 -7.84 2.88
CA GLU A 25 0.34 -7.77 3.21
C GLU A 25 0.10 -7.68 4.71
N GLU A 26 0.83 -8.47 5.51
CA GLU A 26 0.74 -8.44 6.97
C GLU A 26 1.05 -7.04 7.50
N GLY A 27 2.14 -6.43 7.03
CA GLY A 27 2.55 -5.09 7.40
C GLY A 27 1.53 -4.02 7.02
N ALA A 28 1.11 -3.98 5.75
CA ALA A 28 0.27 -2.90 5.23
C ALA A 28 -1.12 -2.92 5.88
N LYS A 29 -1.64 -4.11 6.23
CA LYS A 29 -2.93 -4.27 6.93
C LYS A 29 -2.91 -3.72 8.36
N THR A 30 -1.74 -3.47 8.95
CA THR A 30 -1.66 -2.88 10.31
C THR A 30 -1.96 -1.38 10.36
N PHE A 31 -1.80 -0.65 9.25
CA PHE A 31 -1.92 0.82 9.28
C PHE A 31 -2.49 1.46 8.01
N PHE A 32 -2.35 0.83 6.83
CA PHE A 32 -2.60 1.52 5.55
C PHE A 32 -3.98 1.21 4.97
N ALA A 33 -4.36 -0.07 4.90
CA ALA A 33 -5.62 -0.50 4.31
C ALA A 33 -6.22 -1.68 5.09
N PRO A 34 -7.56 -1.84 5.15
CA PRO A 34 -8.21 -3.00 5.75
C PRO A 34 -7.80 -4.34 5.13
N ASP A 35 -7.61 -4.37 3.81
CA ASP A 35 -7.12 -5.53 3.08
C ASP A 35 -6.26 -5.08 1.90
N CYS A 36 -5.39 -5.96 1.41
CA CYS A 36 -4.51 -5.67 0.29
C CYS A 36 -3.96 -6.96 -0.33
N ARG A 37 -3.49 -6.83 -1.57
CA ARG A 37 -2.74 -7.86 -2.30
C ARG A 37 -1.41 -7.29 -2.71
N ILE A 38 -0.32 -7.89 -2.23
CA ILE A 38 1.03 -7.39 -2.47
C ILE A 38 1.92 -8.53 -2.96
N ASP A 39 2.40 -8.38 -4.19
CA ASP A 39 3.51 -9.14 -4.74
C ASP A 39 4.65 -8.16 -5.02
N PHE A 40 5.57 -8.02 -4.05
CA PHE A 40 6.56 -6.94 -4.06
C PHE A 40 7.77 -7.26 -4.97
N GLN A 41 7.50 -7.38 -6.26
CA GLN A 41 8.46 -7.50 -7.34
C GLN A 41 8.08 -6.57 -8.51
N LEU A 42 9.01 -6.26 -9.41
CA LEU A 42 8.70 -5.42 -10.58
C LEU A 42 7.59 -6.07 -11.42
N GLY A 43 6.57 -5.29 -11.77
CA GLY A 43 5.36 -5.78 -12.43
C GLY A 43 4.40 -6.56 -11.54
N GLY A 44 4.76 -6.82 -10.28
CA GLY A 44 3.90 -7.45 -9.29
C GLY A 44 2.76 -6.53 -8.84
N VAL A 45 1.71 -7.15 -8.29
CA VAL A 45 0.50 -6.44 -7.85
C VAL A 45 0.77 -5.63 -6.57
N TYR A 46 0.15 -4.45 -6.49
CA TYR A 46 0.17 -3.61 -5.29
C TYR A 46 -1.21 -2.98 -5.10
N GLU A 47 -2.17 -3.80 -4.68
CA GLU A 47 -3.59 -3.44 -4.58
C GLU A 47 -3.98 -3.16 -3.12
N MET A 48 -4.38 -1.92 -2.82
CA MET A 48 -4.91 -1.54 -1.50
C MET A 48 -6.43 -1.45 -1.56
N LEU A 49 -7.14 -2.17 -0.71
CA LEU A 49 -8.60 -2.30 -0.75
C LEU A 49 -9.23 -1.60 0.47
N TYR A 50 -10.13 -0.66 0.23
CA TYR A 50 -10.74 0.18 1.27
C TYR A 50 -12.24 -0.12 1.47
N ASP A 51 -12.99 -0.30 0.39
CA ASP A 51 -14.40 -0.71 0.45
C ASP A 51 -14.52 -2.16 0.01
N LEU A 52 -14.45 -3.07 0.98
CA LEU A 52 -14.53 -4.52 0.73
C LEU A 52 -15.94 -4.98 0.31
N THR A 53 -16.96 -4.13 0.45
CA THR A 53 -18.34 -4.43 0.07
C THR A 53 -18.65 -4.04 -1.38
N ALA A 54 -17.83 -3.19 -1.99
CA ALA A 54 -17.97 -2.79 -3.37
C ALA A 54 -17.74 -3.97 -4.34
N PRO A 55 -18.30 -3.90 -5.56
CA PRO A 55 -17.97 -4.84 -6.63
C PRO A 55 -16.47 -4.91 -6.89
N ILE A 56 -15.99 -6.07 -7.37
CA ILE A 56 -14.61 -6.24 -7.83
C ILE A 56 -14.30 -5.19 -8.90
N GLY A 57 -13.12 -4.57 -8.82
CA GLY A 57 -12.68 -3.43 -9.63
C GLY A 57 -13.11 -2.06 -9.09
N GLN A 58 -13.83 -1.99 -7.97
CA GLN A 58 -14.31 -0.75 -7.34
C GLN A 58 -13.97 -0.67 -5.85
N ARG A 59 -13.13 -1.57 -5.33
CA ARG A 59 -12.82 -1.65 -3.89
C ARG A 59 -11.68 -0.75 -3.46
N GLY A 60 -10.92 -0.21 -4.42
CA GLY A 60 -9.75 0.62 -4.15
C GLY A 60 -8.77 0.59 -5.32
N GLY A 61 -7.51 0.29 -5.04
CA GLY A 61 -6.41 0.28 -6.00
C GLY A 61 -6.29 -1.01 -6.82
N GLU A 62 -7.40 -1.64 -7.19
CA GLU A 62 -7.37 -2.86 -8.03
C GLU A 62 -6.74 -2.55 -9.40
N GLY A 63 -5.81 -3.40 -9.86
CA GLY A 63 -5.04 -3.18 -11.07
C GLY A 63 -3.78 -2.32 -10.92
N CYS A 64 -3.47 -1.81 -9.72
CA CYS A 64 -2.20 -1.16 -9.45
C CYS A 64 -1.04 -2.17 -9.47
N LEU A 65 0.04 -1.81 -10.17
CA LEU A 65 1.25 -2.62 -10.34
C LEU A 65 2.48 -1.82 -9.92
N ILE A 66 3.50 -2.53 -9.45
CA ILE A 66 4.82 -1.96 -9.25
C ILE A 66 5.45 -1.71 -10.62
N TRP A 67 5.77 -0.45 -10.92
CA TRP A 67 6.32 -0.06 -12.21
C TRP A 67 7.71 -0.69 -12.44
N PRO A 68 7.98 -1.30 -13.61
CA PRO A 68 9.27 -1.89 -13.96
C PRO A 68 10.37 -0.88 -14.34
#